data_AF-A0A7Y4S2L5-F1
#
_entry.id   AF-A0A7Y4S2L5-F1
#
_cell.length_a   1.000
_cell.length_b   1.000
_cell.length_c   1.000
_cell.angle_alpha   90.00
_cell.angle_beta   90.00
_cell.angle_gamma   90.00
#
_symmetry.space_group_name_H-M   'P 1'
#
loop_
_entity.id
_entity.type
_entity.pdbx_description
1 polymer ?
#
loop_
_entity_poly.entity_id
_entity_poly.type
_entity_poly.pdbx_seq_one_letter_code
_entity_poly.pdbx_strand_id
1 'polypeptide(L)'
;MSTPNLEDLPHYTYDDYAQWEGRWELIYGVAHAMSPSPSIEHQSISQHIASQLERTLENCHECHALLPVDWKIDEETTVQPDNLVVCGELEKADYLSKTPTLIFEILSKSTAHKDRTTKFKLYEREGVRHYVIVDPEERIAKVYRLHEGRYIKVLDANKDNIEFDLGKCSIQFEFAKIWL
;
A
#
# COMPACT_ATOMS: atom_id res chain seq x y z
N MET A 1 -6.76 -29.67 -15.74
CA MET A 1 -7.46 -29.44 -14.47
C MET A 1 -8.18 -28.12 -14.59
N SER A 2 -9.49 -28.09 -14.32
CA SER A 2 -10.27 -26.85 -14.36
C SER A 2 -9.74 -25.91 -13.28
N THR A 3 -9.57 -24.62 -13.59
CA THR A 3 -9.34 -23.60 -12.57
C THR A 3 -10.53 -23.59 -11.61
N PRO A 4 -10.32 -23.70 -10.28
CA PRO A 4 -11.40 -23.59 -9.31
C PRO A 4 -12.07 -22.21 -9.44
N ASN A 5 -13.39 -22.16 -9.24
CA ASN A 5 -14.11 -20.89 -9.20
C ASN A 5 -13.83 -20.19 -7.88
N LEU A 6 -13.97 -18.86 -7.85
CA LEU A 6 -13.76 -18.07 -6.63
C LEU A 6 -14.70 -18.52 -5.49
N GLU A 7 -15.90 -18.98 -5.85
CA GLU A 7 -16.92 -19.52 -4.92
C GLU A 7 -16.51 -20.85 -4.25
N ASP A 8 -15.50 -21.54 -4.79
CA ASP A 8 -15.00 -22.80 -4.25
C ASP A 8 -13.87 -22.60 -3.22
N LEU A 9 -13.36 -21.38 -3.06
CA LEU A 9 -12.29 -21.08 -2.11
C LEU A 9 -12.85 -20.98 -0.68
N PRO A 10 -12.08 -21.41 0.33
CA PRO A 10 -12.43 -21.13 1.72
C PRO A 10 -12.57 -19.63 1.92
N HIS A 11 -13.64 -19.25 2.62
CA HIS A 11 -13.97 -17.87 2.92
C HIS A 11 -13.74 -17.61 4.41
N TYR A 12 -12.94 -16.60 4.72
CA TYR A 12 -12.50 -16.25 6.07
C TYR A 12 -12.92 -14.85 6.46
N THR A 13 -12.99 -14.62 7.76
CA THR A 13 -13.26 -13.31 8.37
C THR A 13 -12.04 -12.77 9.10
N TYR A 14 -12.13 -11.53 9.57
CA TYR A 14 -11.10 -10.94 10.43
C TYR A 14 -10.87 -11.76 11.70
N ASP A 15 -11.93 -12.33 12.28
CA ASP A 15 -11.82 -13.18 13.47
C ASP A 15 -10.97 -14.42 13.20
N ASP A 16 -11.07 -15.00 12.00
CA ASP A 16 -10.18 -16.08 11.57
C ASP A 16 -8.75 -15.56 11.35
N TYR A 17 -8.61 -14.47 10.61
CA TYR A 17 -7.32 -13.82 10.28
C TYR A 17 -6.51 -13.49 11.53
N ALA A 18 -7.17 -12.98 12.58
CA ALA A 18 -6.54 -12.59 13.84
C ALA A 18 -5.91 -13.77 14.61
N GLN A 19 -6.24 -15.02 14.24
CA GLN A 19 -5.66 -16.23 14.84
C GLN A 19 -4.52 -16.83 13.99
N TRP A 20 -4.22 -16.28 12.81
CA TRP A 20 -3.24 -16.87 11.90
C TRP A 20 -1.80 -16.59 12.33
N GLU A 21 -0.94 -17.59 12.15
CA GLU A 21 0.50 -17.44 12.31
C GLU A 21 1.17 -17.11 10.97
N GLY A 22 2.21 -16.26 11.01
CA GLY A 22 2.96 -15.83 9.82
C GLY A 22 2.48 -14.51 9.25
N ARG A 23 2.83 -14.22 7.99
CA ARG A 23 2.41 -13.00 7.30
C ARG A 23 1.38 -13.30 6.23
N TRP A 24 0.21 -12.70 6.38
CA TRP A 24 -0.94 -12.91 5.51
C TRP A 24 -1.61 -11.57 5.18
N GLU A 25 -2.32 -11.55 4.06
CA GLU A 25 -3.39 -10.59 3.81
C GLU A 25 -4.70 -11.37 3.63
N LEU A 26 -5.81 -10.77 4.03
CA LEU A 26 -7.16 -11.26 3.78
C LEU A 26 -7.80 -10.34 2.73
N ILE A 27 -8.26 -10.87 1.60
CA ILE A 27 -8.87 -10.03 0.55
C ILE A 27 -10.14 -10.69 0.04
N TYR A 28 -11.29 -10.07 0.28
CA TYR A 28 -12.60 -10.60 -0.09
C TYR A 28 -12.82 -12.03 0.42
N GLY A 29 -12.46 -12.24 1.68
CA GLY A 29 -12.56 -13.54 2.36
C GLY A 29 -11.47 -14.55 1.98
N VAL A 30 -10.56 -14.21 1.06
CA VAL A 30 -9.51 -15.13 0.61
C VAL A 30 -8.18 -14.85 1.31
N ALA A 31 -7.59 -15.90 1.87
CA ALA A 31 -6.28 -15.85 2.50
C ALA A 31 -5.14 -15.77 1.46
N HIS A 32 -4.27 -14.78 1.58
CA HIS A 32 -3.10 -14.58 0.74
C HIS A 32 -1.81 -14.60 1.55
N ALA A 33 -0.99 -15.63 1.37
CA ALA A 33 0.33 -15.68 2.01
C ALA A 33 1.23 -14.55 1.47
N MET A 34 1.91 -13.83 2.36
CA MET A 34 2.94 -12.85 2.00
C MET A 34 4.34 -13.46 2.01
N SER A 35 4.42 -14.79 1.87
CA SER A 35 5.66 -15.57 1.79
C SER A 35 6.07 -15.79 0.33
N PRO A 36 7.38 -15.84 0.03
CA PRO A 36 8.50 -15.61 0.94
C PRO A 36 8.62 -14.14 1.37
N SER A 37 9.38 -13.89 2.43
CA SER A 37 9.66 -12.54 2.92
C SER A 37 10.29 -11.63 1.85
N PRO A 38 10.14 -10.30 1.97
CA PRO A 38 10.69 -9.36 1.01
C PRO A 38 12.22 -9.46 0.86
N SER A 39 12.72 -9.09 -0.31
CA SER A 39 14.16 -9.05 -0.58
C SER A 39 14.86 -7.90 0.15
N ILE A 40 16.19 -7.94 0.25
CA ILE A 40 16.98 -6.83 0.81
C ILE A 40 16.75 -5.53 0.02
N GLU A 41 16.69 -5.62 -1.32
CA GLU A 41 16.43 -4.47 -2.18
C GLU A 41 15.05 -3.85 -1.90
N HIS A 42 14.01 -4.68 -1.74
CA HIS A 42 12.68 -4.22 -1.35
C HIS A 42 12.71 -3.47 -0.02
N GLN A 43 13.37 -4.03 1.00
CA GLN A 43 13.47 -3.38 2.31
C GLN A 43 14.27 -2.08 2.26
N SER A 44 15.33 -2.01 1.46
CA SER A 44 16.10 -0.78 1.24
C SER A 44 15.23 0.33 0.64
N ILE A 45 14.48 0.01 -0.42
CA ILE A 45 13.55 0.96 -1.07
C ILE A 45 12.48 1.42 -0.07
N SER A 46 11.86 0.49 0.67
CA SER A 46 10.85 0.82 1.68
C SER A 46 11.40 1.75 2.77
N GLN A 47 12.63 1.51 3.23
CA GLN A 47 13.28 2.37 4.21
C GLN A 47 13.53 3.79 3.67
N HIS A 48 13.96 3.92 2.42
CA HIS A 48 14.16 5.23 1.79
C HIS A 48 12.83 5.98 1.59
N ILE A 49 11.76 5.27 1.21
CA ILE A 49 10.41 5.83 1.14
C ILE A 49 9.99 6.32 2.53
N ALA A 50 10.05 5.48 3.56
CA ALA A 50 9.67 5.82 4.93
C ALA A 50 10.42 7.05 5.45
N SER A 51 11.75 7.07 5.32
CA SER A 51 12.59 8.19 5.78
C SER A 51 12.24 9.50 5.07
N GLN A 52 11.92 9.44 3.78
CA GLN A 52 11.50 10.63 3.03
C GLN A 52 10.10 11.10 3.44
N LEU A 53 9.15 10.18 3.64
CA LEU A 53 7.80 10.52 4.10
C LEU A 53 7.83 11.14 5.50
N GLU A 54 8.58 10.55 6.43
CA GLU A 54 8.76 11.08 7.79
C GLU A 54 9.31 12.51 7.77
N ARG A 55 10.42 12.74 7.05
CA ARG A 55 11.03 14.06 6.92
C ARG A 55 10.10 15.10 6.30
N THR A 56 9.37 14.72 5.27
CA THR A 56 8.50 15.66 4.53
C THR A 56 7.22 15.98 5.30
N LEU A 57 6.84 15.14 6.24
CA LEU A 57 5.71 15.34 7.15
C LEU A 57 6.08 16.03 8.46
N GLU A 58 7.35 16.36 8.73
CA GLU A 58 7.79 17.03 9.98
C GLU A 58 6.97 18.28 10.32
N ASN A 59 6.56 19.05 9.30
CA ASN A 59 5.75 20.27 9.45
C ASN A 59 4.24 20.06 9.23
N CYS A 60 3.81 18.81 9.03
CA CYS A 60 2.43 18.40 8.81
C CYS A 60 1.96 17.52 9.96
N HIS A 61 1.42 18.14 11.02
CA HIS A 61 0.96 17.40 12.20
C HIS A 61 -0.41 16.71 12.02
N GLU A 62 -1.09 16.94 10.88
CA GLU A 62 -2.36 16.28 10.55
C GLU A 62 -2.17 14.93 9.84
N CYS A 63 -0.95 14.54 9.46
CA CYS A 63 -0.72 13.28 8.75
C CYS A 63 0.46 12.52 9.33
N HIS A 64 0.41 11.20 9.18
CA HIS A 64 1.36 10.26 9.77
C HIS A 64 1.85 9.29 8.69
N ALA A 65 3.16 9.20 8.51
CA ALA A 65 3.77 8.10 7.77
C ALA A 65 3.82 6.86 8.65
N LEU A 66 3.39 5.72 8.12
CA LEU A 66 3.48 4.43 8.80
C LEU A 66 4.25 3.44 7.92
N LEU A 67 4.96 2.55 8.61
CA LEU A 67 5.50 1.31 8.06
C LEU A 67 4.39 0.26 7.92
N PRO A 68 4.67 -0.94 7.37
CA PRO A 68 3.65 -1.96 7.18
C PRO A 68 2.86 -2.22 8.47
N VAL A 69 1.55 -2.00 8.40
CA VAL A 69 0.58 -2.25 9.46
C VAL A 69 -0.70 -2.77 8.82
N ASP A 70 -1.42 -3.62 9.54
CA ASP A 70 -2.69 -4.14 9.07
C ASP A 70 -3.69 -2.99 8.91
N TRP A 71 -4.22 -2.84 7.70
CA TRP A 71 -5.35 -2.00 7.41
C TRP A 71 -6.58 -2.89 7.26
N LYS A 72 -7.39 -2.93 8.31
CA LYS A 72 -8.70 -3.60 8.31
C LYS A 72 -9.70 -2.67 7.63
N ILE A 73 -10.11 -3.05 6.42
CA ILE A 73 -11.10 -2.32 5.62
C ILE A 73 -12.50 -2.74 6.07
N ASP A 74 -12.73 -4.05 6.19
CA ASP A 74 -13.96 -4.67 6.67
C ASP A 74 -13.66 -6.04 7.29
N GLU A 75 -14.71 -6.83 7.59
CA GLU A 75 -14.56 -8.16 8.17
C GLU A 75 -13.96 -9.19 7.21
N GLU A 76 -13.87 -8.90 5.91
CA GLU A 76 -13.43 -9.83 4.87
C GLU A 76 -12.16 -9.34 4.15
N THR A 77 -11.64 -8.17 4.54
CA THR A 77 -10.53 -7.51 3.86
C THR A 77 -9.60 -6.82 4.86
N THR A 78 -8.40 -7.38 5.00
CA THR A 78 -7.26 -6.81 5.71
C THR A 78 -6.02 -6.90 4.85
N VAL A 79 -5.40 -5.77 4.56
CA VAL A 79 -4.19 -5.68 3.71
C VAL A 79 -3.07 -4.98 4.46
N GLN A 80 -1.83 -5.18 4.01
CA GLN A 80 -0.65 -4.62 4.66
C GLN A 80 0.22 -3.93 3.60
N PRO A 81 0.00 -2.62 3.34
CA PRO A 81 0.80 -1.88 2.38
C PRO A 81 2.25 -1.67 2.86
N ASP A 82 3.20 -1.55 1.93
CA ASP A 82 4.62 -1.43 2.29
C ASP A 82 4.96 -0.10 2.96
N ASN A 83 4.39 1.00 2.48
CA ASN A 83 4.48 2.31 3.12
C ASN A 83 3.17 3.06 2.87
N LEU A 84 2.70 3.78 3.89
CA LEU A 84 1.43 4.49 3.82
C LEU A 84 1.48 5.82 4.57
N VAL A 85 0.65 6.76 4.14
CA VAL A 85 0.37 8.00 4.87
C VAL A 85 -1.11 8.08 5.18
N VAL A 86 -1.43 8.31 6.45
CA VAL A 86 -2.80 8.46 6.95
C VAL A 86 -2.95 9.85 7.54
N CYS A 87 -4.05 10.54 7.26
CA CYS A 87 -4.34 11.87 7.80
C CYS A 87 -5.50 11.87 8.81
N GLY A 88 -5.42 12.78 9.77
CA GLY A 88 -6.29 12.90 10.94
C GLY A 88 -5.88 11.98 12.08
N GLU A 89 -6.69 11.98 13.14
CA GLU A 89 -6.40 11.22 14.36
C GLU A 89 -6.28 9.71 14.10
N LEU A 90 -5.29 9.09 14.73
CA LEU A 90 -5.08 7.65 14.75
C LEU A 90 -5.63 7.07 16.05
N GLU A 91 -6.40 6.00 15.94
CA GLU A 91 -6.87 5.24 17.09
C GLU A 91 -5.71 4.45 17.71
N LYS A 92 -5.77 4.24 19.03
CA LYS A 92 -4.86 3.30 19.71
C LYS A 92 -5.40 1.89 19.53
N ALA A 93 -5.18 1.31 18.35
CA ALA A 93 -5.58 -0.04 17.98
C ALA A 93 -4.39 -0.79 17.38
N ASP A 94 -4.51 -2.12 17.32
CA ASP A 94 -3.48 -3.00 16.72
C ASP A 94 -3.53 -2.99 15.18
N TYR A 95 -4.58 -2.39 14.59
CA TYR A 95 -4.77 -2.22 13.16
C TYR A 95 -5.26 -0.81 12.84
N LEU A 96 -5.05 -0.40 11.59
CA LEU A 96 -5.60 0.81 11.01
C LEU A 96 -7.04 0.54 10.53
N SER A 97 -7.99 1.38 10.94
CA SER A 97 -9.39 1.37 10.49
C SER A 97 -9.71 2.48 9.49
N LYS A 98 -8.77 3.43 9.28
CA LYS A 98 -8.94 4.60 8.42
C LYS A 98 -8.25 4.41 7.07
N THR A 99 -8.91 4.82 5.99
CA THR A 99 -8.32 4.80 4.64
C THR A 99 -7.03 5.65 4.56
N PRO A 100 -5.90 5.06 4.12
CA PRO A 100 -4.70 5.81 3.80
C PRO A 100 -4.92 6.81 2.66
N THR A 101 -4.24 7.95 2.74
CA THR A 101 -4.29 8.98 1.68
C THR A 101 -3.26 8.70 0.59
N LEU A 102 -2.12 8.12 0.94
CA LEU A 102 -1.04 7.75 0.01
C LEU A 102 -0.55 6.36 0.37
N ILE A 103 -0.42 5.48 -0.62
CA ILE A 103 0.14 4.13 -0.47
C ILE A 103 1.26 3.93 -1.49
N PHE A 104 2.37 3.34 -1.05
CA PHE A 104 3.37 2.72 -1.90
C PHE A 104 3.31 1.19 -1.75
N GLU A 105 3.37 0.49 -2.88
CA GLU A 105 3.61 -0.95 -2.94
C GLU A 105 4.87 -1.20 -3.77
N ILE A 106 5.80 -1.94 -3.20
CA ILE A 106 7.08 -2.26 -3.82
C ILE A 106 6.96 -3.68 -4.36
N LEU A 107 7.09 -3.80 -5.68
CA LEU A 107 6.84 -5.06 -6.33
C LEU A 107 7.88 -6.10 -5.93
N SER A 108 7.36 -7.26 -5.54
CA SER A 108 8.13 -8.47 -5.32
C SER A 108 7.58 -9.59 -6.22
N LYS A 109 8.36 -10.66 -6.42
CA LYS A 109 7.90 -11.81 -7.22
C LYS A 109 6.60 -12.44 -6.70
N SER A 110 6.35 -12.37 -5.40
CA SER A 110 5.16 -12.97 -4.76
C SER A 110 3.92 -12.06 -4.81
N THR A 111 4.08 -10.73 -4.84
CA THR A 111 2.96 -9.79 -4.74
C THR A 111 2.65 -9.02 -6.03
N ALA A 112 3.58 -8.98 -6.99
CA ALA A 112 3.50 -8.08 -8.14
C ALA A 112 2.20 -8.17 -8.95
N HIS A 113 1.67 -9.38 -9.16
CA HIS A 113 0.41 -9.53 -9.89
C HIS A 113 -0.76 -8.89 -9.12
N LYS A 114 -0.80 -9.10 -7.80
CA LYS A 114 -1.88 -8.64 -6.92
C LYS A 114 -1.84 -7.13 -6.74
N ASP A 115 -0.65 -6.56 -6.57
CA ASP A 115 -0.46 -5.11 -6.42
C ASP A 115 -0.91 -4.38 -7.69
N ARG A 116 -0.59 -4.91 -8.87
CA ARG A 116 -1.01 -4.34 -10.16
C ARG A 116 -2.49 -4.56 -10.50
N THR A 117 -3.20 -5.46 -9.82
CA THR A 117 -4.57 -5.85 -10.20
C THR A 117 -5.55 -5.73 -9.04
N THR A 118 -5.58 -6.69 -8.13
CA THR A 118 -6.54 -6.78 -7.02
C THR A 118 -6.42 -5.57 -6.10
N LYS A 119 -5.22 -5.26 -5.60
CA LYS A 119 -5.01 -4.16 -4.66
C LYS A 119 -5.18 -2.80 -5.35
N PHE A 120 -4.78 -2.67 -6.62
CA PHE A 120 -5.11 -1.48 -7.42
C PHE A 120 -6.61 -1.16 -7.41
N LYS A 121 -7.46 -2.16 -7.72
CA LYS A 121 -8.92 -1.98 -7.73
C LYS A 121 -9.49 -1.76 -6.32
N LEU A 122 -8.97 -2.47 -5.33
CA LEU A 122 -9.36 -2.32 -3.93
C LEU A 122 -9.09 -0.88 -3.48
N TYR A 123 -7.87 -0.38 -3.63
CA TYR A 123 -7.48 0.96 -3.21
C TYR A 123 -8.24 2.06 -3.97
N GLU A 124 -8.52 1.85 -5.26
CA GLU A 124 -9.38 2.74 -6.05
C GLU A 124 -10.78 2.86 -5.44
N ARG A 125 -11.37 1.71 -5.08
CA ARG A 125 -12.71 1.62 -4.50
C ARG A 125 -12.77 2.21 -3.09
N GLU A 126 -11.74 1.95 -2.27
CA GLU A 126 -11.66 2.45 -0.89
C GLU A 126 -11.31 3.94 -0.81
N GLY A 127 -10.98 4.59 -1.94
CA GLY A 127 -10.79 6.03 -2.00
C GLY A 127 -9.38 6.49 -1.63
N VAL A 128 -8.38 5.61 -1.72
CA VAL A 128 -6.97 5.99 -1.52
C VAL A 128 -6.62 7.04 -2.58
N ARG A 129 -6.17 8.22 -2.15
CA ARG A 129 -6.02 9.37 -3.07
C ARG A 129 -4.86 9.19 -4.03
N HIS A 130 -3.74 8.66 -3.54
CA HIS A 130 -2.54 8.42 -4.33
C HIS A 130 -2.05 7.00 -4.15
N TYR A 131 -1.81 6.33 -5.26
CA TYR A 131 -1.27 4.97 -5.26
C TYR A 131 -0.01 4.91 -6.10
N VAL A 132 1.09 4.43 -5.51
CA VAL A 132 2.38 4.34 -6.15
C VAL A 132 2.83 2.89 -6.19
N ILE A 133 3.05 2.38 -7.40
CA ILE A 133 3.60 1.04 -7.61
C ILE A 133 5.07 1.19 -7.99
N VAL A 134 5.96 0.75 -7.10
CA VAL A 134 7.41 0.84 -7.26
C VAL A 134 7.93 -0.48 -7.80
N ASP A 135 8.56 -0.45 -8.96
CA ASP A 135 9.17 -1.61 -9.62
C ASP A 135 10.69 -1.58 -9.44
N PRO A 136 11.28 -2.41 -8.55
CA PRO A 136 12.72 -2.39 -8.31
C PRO A 136 13.54 -2.83 -9.53
N GLU A 137 13.04 -3.82 -10.30
CA GLU A 137 13.76 -4.38 -11.45
C GLU A 137 13.91 -3.33 -12.56
N GLU A 138 12.84 -2.61 -12.87
CA GLU A 138 12.84 -1.55 -13.87
C GLU A 138 13.29 -0.19 -13.32
N ARG A 139 13.42 -0.07 -11.98
CA ARG A 139 13.63 1.18 -11.25
C ARG A 139 12.63 2.27 -11.66
N ILE A 140 11.35 1.91 -11.74
CA ILE A 140 10.29 2.84 -12.11
C ILE A 140 9.19 2.82 -11.05
N ALA A 141 8.74 4.00 -10.62
CA ALA A 141 7.57 4.18 -9.79
C ALA A 141 6.39 4.69 -10.61
N LYS A 142 5.33 3.89 -10.77
CA LYS A 142 4.11 4.28 -11.46
C LYS A 142 3.19 4.98 -10.47
N VAL A 143 2.94 6.27 -10.68
CA VAL A 143 2.15 7.11 -9.79
C VAL A 143 0.74 7.26 -10.34
N TYR A 144 -0.26 6.95 -9.52
CA TYR A 144 -1.68 7.10 -9.81
C TYR A 144 -2.33 8.04 -8.82
N ARG A 145 -3.29 8.82 -9.30
CA ARG A 145 -4.12 9.69 -8.47
C ARG A 145 -5.59 9.39 -8.71
N LEU A 146 -6.36 9.30 -7.65
CA LEU A 146 -7.80 9.10 -7.72
C LEU A 146 -8.48 10.38 -8.22
N HIS A 147 -9.31 10.23 -9.24
CA HIS A 147 -10.11 11.30 -9.81
C HIS A 147 -11.46 10.71 -10.23
N GLU A 148 -12.55 11.26 -9.67
CA GLU A 148 -13.92 10.82 -9.97
C GLU A 148 -14.12 9.29 -9.84
N GLY A 149 -13.54 8.69 -8.79
CA GLY A 149 -13.65 7.27 -8.49
C GLY A 149 -12.80 6.35 -9.37
N ARG A 150 -11.87 6.91 -10.17
CA ARG A 150 -10.92 6.15 -10.99
C ARG A 150 -9.50 6.63 -10.80
N TYR A 151 -8.55 5.70 -10.85
CA TYR A 151 -7.15 6.04 -10.90
C TYR A 151 -6.74 6.52 -12.29
N ILE A 152 -6.14 7.71 -12.32
CA ILE A 152 -5.47 8.26 -13.49
C ILE A 152 -3.98 8.17 -13.25
N LYS A 153 -3.26 7.61 -14.22
CA LYS A 153 -1.80 7.59 -14.18
C LYS A 153 -1.26 9.01 -14.33
N VAL A 154 -0.50 9.47 -13.36
CA VAL A 154 0.11 10.79 -13.34
C VAL A 154 1.44 10.78 -14.09
N LEU A 155 2.33 9.84 -13.73
CA LEU A 155 3.65 9.69 -14.33
C LEU A 155 4.26 8.31 -14.03
N ASP A 156 5.28 7.95 -14.82
CA ASP A 156 6.20 6.86 -14.53
C ASP A 156 7.53 7.52 -14.10
N ALA A 157 7.86 7.45 -12.81
CA ALA A 157 8.98 8.16 -12.20
C ALA A 157 10.25 7.31 -12.10
N ASN A 158 11.40 7.93 -12.35
CA ASN A 158 12.70 7.41 -11.91
C ASN A 158 13.45 8.46 -11.08
N LYS A 159 13.68 9.65 -11.64
CA LYS A 159 14.37 10.76 -10.93
C LYS A 159 13.47 11.97 -10.71
N ASP A 160 12.20 11.81 -11.02
CA ASP A 160 11.21 12.85 -10.99
C ASP A 160 10.89 13.24 -9.55
N ASN A 161 10.44 14.48 -9.40
CA ASN A 161 9.92 14.99 -8.14
C ASN A 161 8.42 15.24 -8.33
N ILE A 162 7.63 14.92 -7.31
CA ILE A 162 6.20 15.18 -7.32
C ILE A 162 5.76 15.78 -5.98
N GLU A 163 4.74 16.63 -6.05
CA GLU A 163 3.97 17.01 -4.89
C GLU A 163 2.77 16.08 -4.71
N PHE A 164 2.67 15.41 -3.56
CA PHE A 164 1.46 14.72 -3.17
C PHE A 164 0.57 15.64 -2.34
N ASP A 165 -0.57 16.04 -2.92
CA ASP A 165 -1.65 16.68 -2.17
C ASP A 165 -2.37 15.64 -1.31
N LEU A 166 -2.16 15.68 0.00
CA LEU A 166 -2.79 14.81 0.99
C LEU A 166 -4.14 15.38 1.49
N GLY A 167 -4.64 16.47 0.90
CA GLY A 167 -5.86 17.18 1.28
C GLY A 167 -5.68 18.10 2.50
N LYS A 168 -4.97 17.64 3.54
CA LYS A 168 -4.62 18.45 4.72
C LYS A 168 -3.24 19.10 4.60
N CYS A 169 -2.34 18.42 3.90
CA CYS A 169 -0.97 18.83 3.68
C CYS A 169 -0.58 18.54 2.24
N SER A 170 0.54 19.11 1.82
CA SER A 170 1.22 18.73 0.60
C SER A 170 2.66 18.36 0.93
N ILE A 171 3.15 17.26 0.37
CA ILE A 171 4.52 16.81 0.59
C ILE A 171 5.26 16.70 -0.74
N GLN A 172 6.52 17.10 -0.75
CA GLN A 172 7.41 16.92 -1.89
C GLN A 172 8.10 15.56 -1.79
N PHE A 173 8.08 14.78 -2.86
CA PHE A 173 8.70 13.46 -2.91
C PHE A 173 9.63 13.35 -4.10
N GLU A 174 10.89 12.98 -3.84
CA GLU A 174 11.97 12.84 -4.81
C GLU A 174 12.24 11.36 -5.08
N PHE A 175 11.83 10.86 -6.24
CA PHE A 175 12.00 9.44 -6.58
C PHE A 175 13.46 9.05 -6.78
N ALA A 176 14.35 9.99 -7.13
CA ALA A 176 15.78 9.71 -7.23
C ALA A 176 16.38 9.15 -5.92
N LYS A 177 15.78 9.45 -4.76
CA LYS A 177 16.30 9.08 -3.44
C LYS A 177 15.92 7.67 -3.00
N ILE A 178 15.00 6.98 -3.68
CA ILE A 178 14.56 5.64 -3.25
C ILE A 178 15.42 4.51 -3.85
N TRP A 179 16.21 4.81 -4.88
CA TRP A 179 17.06 3.86 -5.60
C TRP A 179 18.50 3.78 -5.10
N LEU A 180 18.81 4.47 -3.99
CA LEU A 180 20.16 4.61 -3.44
C LEU A 180 20.71 3.29 -2.90
#